data_AF-A0A0J1GGR0-F1
#
_entry.id   AF-A0A0J1GGR0-F1
#
_cell.length_a   1.000
_cell.length_b   1.000
_cell.length_c   1.000
_cell.angle_alpha   90.00
_cell.angle_beta   90.00
_cell.angle_gamma   90.00
#
_symmetry.space_group_name_H-M   'P 1'
#
loop_
_entity.id
_entity.type
_entity.pdbx_description
1 polymer ?
#
loop_
_entity_poly.entity_id
_entity_poly.type
_entity_poly.pdbx_seq_one_letter_code
_entity_poly.pdbx_strand_id
1 'polypeptide(L)'
;MKQTMKALVLNAFEVPMNLSKVERPVAGPGQVLVRIKASVVEVVGEGVQGCASGNEVWDMTEAAKLVDAGKIKVLLDERHYSMDEAGRAHAAMQDGSARGKIVVEVE
;
A
#
# COMPACT_ATOMS: atom_id res chain seq x y z
N MET A 1 32.22 -15.97 -0.71
CA MET A 1 30.92 -16.32 -1.35
C MET A 1 29.84 -15.46 -0.71
N LYS A 2 28.98 -14.81 -1.49
CA LYS A 2 27.87 -14.02 -0.92
C LYS A 2 26.84 -14.95 -0.28
N GLN A 3 26.37 -14.62 0.92
CA GLN A 3 25.37 -15.44 1.59
C GLN A 3 24.02 -15.28 0.89
N THR A 4 23.24 -16.36 0.81
CA THR A 4 21.92 -16.35 0.19
C THR A 4 20.82 -16.58 1.21
N MET A 5 19.58 -16.21 0.86
CA MET A 5 18.36 -16.50 1.62
C MET A 5 17.24 -16.92 0.67
N LYS A 6 16.21 -17.61 1.19
CA LYS A 6 14.98 -17.86 0.45
C LYS A 6 14.08 -16.62 0.52
N ALA A 7 13.48 -16.25 -0.60
CA ALA A 7 12.51 -15.17 -0.69
C ALA A 7 11.40 -15.56 -1.67
N LEU A 8 10.19 -15.08 -1.41
CA LEU A 8 9.10 -15.12 -2.38
C LEU A 8 9.28 -13.89 -3.30
N VAL A 9 9.43 -14.09 -4.61
CA VAL A 9 9.78 -13.04 -5.56
C VAL A 9 8.70 -12.88 -6.61
N LEU A 10 8.25 -11.65 -6.81
CA LEU A 10 7.36 -11.25 -7.89
C LEU A 10 8.19 -10.60 -9.00
N ASN A 11 8.26 -11.23 -10.17
CA ASN A 11 9.11 -10.77 -11.28
C ASN A 11 8.33 -9.98 -12.35
N ALA A 12 7.00 -10.01 -12.32
CA ALA A 12 6.13 -9.28 -13.24
C ALA A 12 4.77 -8.99 -12.58
N PHE A 13 3.98 -8.10 -13.16
CA PHE A 13 2.60 -7.89 -12.76
C PHE A 13 1.73 -9.10 -13.10
N GLU A 14 0.71 -9.38 -12.28
CA GLU A 14 -0.27 -10.48 -12.48
C GLU A 14 0.30 -11.90 -12.61
N VAL A 15 1.59 -12.11 -12.32
CA VAL A 15 2.16 -13.46 -12.26
C VAL A 15 2.22 -13.98 -10.82
N PRO A 16 2.09 -15.30 -10.61
CA PRO A 16 2.31 -15.89 -9.30
C PRO A 16 3.71 -15.57 -8.75
N MET A 17 3.80 -15.36 -7.45
CA MET A 17 5.09 -15.18 -6.79
C MET A 17 5.85 -16.51 -6.74
N ASN A 18 7.17 -16.46 -6.94
CA ASN A 18 8.02 -17.65 -7.00
C ASN A 18 8.97 -17.71 -5.79
N LEU A 19 9.02 -18.86 -5.11
CA LEU A 19 10.01 -19.10 -4.07
C LEU A 19 11.40 -19.27 -4.69
N SER A 20 12.30 -18.31 -4.43
CA SER A 20 13.63 -18.21 -5.05
C SER A 20 14.74 -18.09 -3.99
N LYS A 21 15.98 -18.40 -4.36
CA LYS A 21 17.17 -18.04 -3.57
C LYS A 21 17.73 -16.71 -4.08
N VAL A 22 17.86 -15.74 -3.19
CA VAL A 22 18.40 -14.40 -3.49
C VAL A 22 19.62 -14.10 -2.63
N GLU A 23 20.44 -13.12 -3.04
CA GLU A 23 21.52 -12.63 -2.20
C GLU A 23 20.96 -12.01 -0.92
N ARG A 24 21.59 -12.31 0.22
CA ARG A 24 21.18 -11.74 1.51
C ARG A 24 21.60 -10.26 1.54
N PRO A 25 20.67 -9.32 1.79
CA PRO A 25 21.01 -7.90 1.86
C PRO A 25 22.04 -7.63 2.95
N VAL A 26 22.96 -6.71 2.68
CA VAL A 26 23.96 -6.19 3.63
C VAL A 26 23.87 -4.68 3.60
N ALA A 27 23.77 -4.03 4.76
CA ALA A 27 23.74 -2.58 4.85
C ALA A 27 25.11 -1.98 4.46
N GLY A 28 25.12 -0.99 3.57
CA GLY A 28 26.29 -0.16 3.29
C GLY A 28 26.43 1.03 4.24
N PRO A 29 27.43 1.92 4.02
CA PRO A 29 27.59 3.14 4.82
C PRO A 29 26.31 3.99 4.82
N GLY A 30 25.84 4.37 6.03
CA GLY A 30 24.62 5.16 6.20
C GLY A 30 23.31 4.38 6.08
N GLN A 31 23.35 3.06 5.85
CA GLN A 31 22.16 2.22 5.77
C GLN A 31 21.98 1.37 7.03
N VAL A 32 20.74 0.99 7.32
CA VAL A 32 20.40 0.05 8.39
C VAL A 32 19.68 -1.15 7.78
N LEU A 33 20.13 -2.35 8.11
CA LEU A 33 19.43 -3.59 7.75
C LEU A 33 18.38 -3.91 8.81
N VAL A 34 17.11 -3.79 8.46
CA VAL A 34 15.99 -4.08 9.36
C VAL A 34 15.32 -5.41 9.03
N ARG A 35 14.76 -6.08 10.05
CA ARG A 35 13.93 -7.27 9.87
C ARG A 35 12.47 -6.87 9.97
N ILE A 36 11.78 -6.89 8.84
CA ILE A 36 10.34 -6.62 8.77
C ILE A 36 9.58 -7.89 9.16
N LYS A 37 8.69 -7.79 10.15
CA LYS A 37 7.84 -8.90 10.61
C LYS A 37 6.52 -9.00 9.84
N ALA A 38 6.00 -7.86 9.41
CA ALA A 38 4.82 -7.72 8.58
C ALA A 38 4.96 -6.46 7.72
N SER A 39 4.45 -6.51 6.49
CA SER A 39 4.32 -5.37 5.59
C SER A 39 3.01 -5.48 4.84
N VAL A 40 2.40 -4.35 4.53
CA VAL A 40 1.31 -4.25 3.56
C VAL A 40 1.93 -3.88 2.21
N VAL A 41 1.47 -4.52 1.14
CA VAL A 41 1.78 -4.08 -0.23
C VAL A 41 0.52 -3.40 -0.74
N GLU A 42 0.58 -2.08 -0.89
CA GLU A 42 -0.49 -1.31 -1.53
C GLU A 42 -0.16 -1.12 -3.01
N VAL A 43 -1.15 -1.31 -3.87
CA VAL A 43 -1.04 -1.01 -5.29
C VAL A 43 -1.31 0.47 -5.47
N VAL A 44 -0.28 1.23 -5.83
CA VAL A 44 -0.44 2.60 -6.32
C VAL A 44 -0.86 2.48 -7.79
N GLY A 45 -1.97 3.12 -8.17
CA GLY A 45 -2.52 3.01 -9.53
C GLY A 45 -1.51 3.36 -10.63
N GLU A 46 -1.78 2.92 -11.87
CA GLU A 46 -0.94 3.21 -13.03
C GLU A 46 -0.67 4.73 -13.18
N GLY A 47 0.60 5.10 -13.40
CA GLY A 47 1.01 6.48 -13.69
C GLY A 47 1.33 7.36 -12.47
N VAL A 48 1.23 6.83 -11.23
CA VAL A 48 1.63 7.58 -10.03
C VAL A 48 3.16 7.60 -9.89
N GLN A 49 3.75 8.79 -10.04
CA GLN A 49 5.19 9.05 -9.81
C GLN A 49 5.40 9.65 -8.42
N GLY A 50 6.53 9.35 -7.78
CA GLY A 50 6.92 9.92 -6.47
C GLY A 50 6.69 9.00 -5.27
N CYS A 51 5.86 7.96 -5.41
CA CYS A 51 5.64 6.99 -4.34
C CYS A 51 6.81 6.01 -4.20
N ALA A 52 7.41 5.98 -3.01
CA ALA A 52 8.41 4.98 -2.62
C ALA A 52 8.06 4.40 -1.25
N SER A 53 8.49 3.18 -0.99
CA SER A 53 8.35 2.55 0.34
C SER A 53 8.99 3.43 1.42
N GLY A 54 8.20 3.81 2.43
CA GLY A 54 8.61 4.72 3.50
C GLY A 54 8.37 6.22 3.25
N ASN A 55 7.82 6.60 2.09
CA ASN A 55 7.42 7.99 1.79
C ASN A 55 5.90 8.24 1.97
N GLU A 56 5.16 7.25 2.47
CA GLU A 56 3.69 7.27 2.63
C GLU A 56 3.18 8.55 3.31
N VAL A 57 3.95 9.09 4.27
CA VAL A 57 3.62 10.31 5.01
C VAL A 57 3.99 11.60 4.24
N TRP A 58 5.08 11.59 3.47
CA TRP A 58 5.52 12.74 2.68
C TRP A 58 4.57 13.00 1.49
N ASP A 59 4.13 11.93 0.84
CA ASP A 59 3.19 12.00 -0.29
C ASP A 59 1.82 12.54 0.14
N MET A 60 1.37 12.26 1.36
CA MET A 60 0.09 12.78 1.88
C MET A 60 0.05 14.30 1.98
N THR A 61 1.20 14.97 2.22
CA THR A 61 1.25 16.44 2.31
C THR A 61 1.08 17.09 0.94
N GLU A 62 1.75 16.56 -0.09
CA GLU A 62 1.59 17.04 -1.47
C GLU A 62 0.22 16.64 -2.05
N ALA A 63 -0.27 15.44 -1.75
CA ALA A 63 -1.61 15.01 -2.12
C ALA A 63 -2.69 15.91 -1.50
N ALA A 64 -2.55 16.31 -0.23
CA ALA A 64 -3.47 17.24 0.42
C ALA A 64 -3.51 18.59 -0.32
N LYS A 65 -2.36 19.17 -0.69
CA LYS A 65 -2.32 20.43 -1.47
C LYS A 65 -3.07 20.30 -2.81
N LEU A 66 -2.96 19.15 -3.47
CA LEU A 66 -3.65 18.90 -4.74
C LEU A 66 -5.16 18.69 -4.55
N VAL A 67 -5.59 18.07 -3.44
CA VAL A 67 -6.99 17.96 -3.04
C VAL A 67 -7.58 19.35 -2.72
N ASP A 68 -6.89 20.15 -1.91
CA ASP A 68 -7.31 21.50 -1.54
C ASP A 68 -7.43 22.42 -2.77
N ALA A 69 -6.51 22.27 -3.72
CA ALA A 69 -6.55 22.98 -5.00
C ALA A 69 -7.64 22.44 -5.97
N GLY A 70 -8.42 21.42 -5.58
CA GLY A 70 -9.46 20.80 -6.40
C GLY A 70 -8.93 20.00 -7.59
N LYS A 71 -7.63 19.72 -7.65
CA LYS A 71 -6.98 19.00 -8.76
C LYS A 71 -7.07 17.49 -8.62
N ILE A 72 -7.22 17.01 -7.38
CA ILE A 72 -7.49 15.59 -7.07
C ILE A 72 -8.84 15.52 -6.36
N LYS A 73 -9.73 14.68 -6.87
CA LYS A 73 -10.96 14.32 -6.18
C LYS A 73 -10.87 12.85 -5.77
N VAL A 74 -10.95 12.59 -4.48
CA VAL A 74 -11.04 11.22 -3.97
C VAL A 74 -12.40 10.67 -4.34
N LEU A 75 -12.42 9.54 -5.05
CA LEU A 75 -13.65 8.79 -5.28
C LEU A 75 -14.01 8.05 -3.99
N LEU A 76 -15.12 8.47 -3.37
CA LEU A 76 -15.70 7.81 -2.21
C LEU A 76 -16.85 6.92 -2.67
N ASP A 77 -16.99 5.77 -2.00
CA ASP A 77 -18.23 5.02 -2.05
C ASP A 77 -19.34 5.85 -1.39
N GLU A 78 -20.54 5.83 -1.96
CA GLU A 78 -21.68 6.61 -1.44
C GLU A 78 -22.17 6.09 -0.08
N ARG A 79 -21.86 4.84 0.27
CA ARG A 79 -22.25 4.26 1.56
C ARG A 79 -21.30 4.73 2.65
N HIS A 80 -21.91 5.19 3.73
CA HIS A 80 -21.24 5.51 4.99
C HIS A 80 -21.59 4.41 6.00
N TYR A 81 -20.61 4.05 6.82
CA TYR A 81 -20.76 3.04 7.87
C TYR A 81 -20.39 3.66 9.20
N SER A 82 -21.07 3.30 10.28
CA SER A 82 -20.60 3.63 11.63
C SER A 82 -19.48 2.67 12.08
N MET A 83 -18.79 3.00 13.17
CA MET A 83 -17.71 2.17 13.69
C MET A 83 -18.15 0.73 14.04
N ASP A 84 -19.36 0.53 14.57
CA ASP A 84 -19.93 -0.79 14.83
C ASP A 84 -20.25 -1.57 13.55
N GLU A 85 -20.34 -0.89 12.42
CA GLU A 85 -20.56 -1.46 11.09
C GLU A 85 -19.26 -1.72 10.32
N ALA A 86 -18.08 -1.52 10.94
CA ALA A 86 -16.78 -1.70 10.28
C ALA A 86 -16.62 -3.09 9.62
N GLY A 87 -17.23 -4.13 10.17
CA GLY A 87 -17.26 -5.46 9.54
C GLY A 87 -17.99 -5.49 8.19
N ARG A 88 -19.09 -4.73 8.06
CA ARG A 88 -19.83 -4.59 6.79
C ARG A 88 -19.08 -3.73 5.79
N ALA A 89 -18.46 -2.64 6.24
CA ALA A 89 -17.56 -1.83 5.43
C ALA A 89 -16.45 -2.70 4.82
N HIS A 90 -15.80 -3.52 5.65
CA HIS A 90 -14.75 -4.42 5.20
C HIS A 90 -15.25 -5.48 4.22
N ALA A 91 -16.43 -6.07 4.46
CA ALA A 91 -17.03 -7.03 3.54
C ALA A 91 -17.28 -6.42 2.16
N ALA A 92 -17.83 -5.20 2.09
CA ALA A 92 -18.10 -4.49 0.84
C ALA A 92 -16.82 -4.18 0.04
N MET A 93 -15.70 -3.94 0.73
CA MET A 93 -14.39 -3.82 0.09
C MET A 93 -13.91 -5.17 -0.47
N GLN A 94 -14.03 -6.24 0.31
CA GLN A 94 -13.55 -7.58 -0.07
C GLN A 94 -14.34 -8.20 -1.23
N ASP A 95 -15.65 -8.00 -1.26
CA ASP A 95 -16.52 -8.55 -2.29
C ASP A 95 -16.57 -7.71 -3.58
N GLY A 96 -15.89 -6.55 -3.58
CA GLY A 96 -15.80 -5.64 -4.72
C GLY A 96 -17.08 -4.85 -5.00
N SER A 97 -18.07 -4.89 -4.10
CA SER A 97 -19.27 -4.04 -4.21
C SER A 97 -18.95 -2.57 -3.94
N ALA A 98 -17.84 -2.25 -3.28
CA ALA A 98 -17.36 -0.90 -3.04
C ALA A 98 -16.90 -0.19 -4.32
N ARG A 99 -17.35 1.06 -4.50
CA ARG A 99 -16.97 1.96 -5.60
C ARG A 99 -16.17 3.14 -5.04
N GLY A 100 -14.87 2.94 -4.86
CA GLY A 100 -13.97 3.96 -4.30
C GLY A 100 -13.57 3.66 -2.86
N LYS A 101 -13.08 4.69 -2.15
CA LYS A 101 -12.73 4.56 -0.72
C LYS A 101 -14.01 4.55 0.13
N ILE A 102 -14.04 3.66 1.11
CA ILE A 102 -15.17 3.53 2.04
C ILE A 102 -15.00 4.53 3.18
N VAL A 103 -16.10 5.13 3.63
CA VAL A 103 -16.16 6.01 4.79
C VAL A 103 -16.68 5.24 6.00
N VAL A 104 -15.90 5.23 7.08
CA VAL A 104 -16.34 4.75 8.40
C VAL A 104 -16.32 5.95 9.35
N GLU A 105 -17.48 6.27 9.90
CA GLU A 105 -17.67 7.37 10.83
C GLU A 105 -17.33 6.91 12.25
N VAL A 106 -16.45 7.69 12.88
CA VAL A 106 -15.98 7.49 14.25
C VAL A 106 -16.47 8.68 15.08
N GLU A 107 -17.65 8.55 15.65
CA GLU A 107 -18.14 9.48 16.68
C GLU A 107 -17.50 9.20 18.05
#